data_AF-A0A537IP11-F1
#
_entry.id   AF-A0A537IP11-F1
#
_cell.length_a   1.000
_cell.length_b   1.000
_cell.length_c   1.000
_cell.angle_alpha   90.00
_cell.angle_beta   90.00
_cell.angle_gamma   90.00
#
_symmetry.space_group_name_H-M   'P 1'
#
loop_
_entity.id
_entity.type
_entity.pdbx_description
1 polymer ?
#
loop_
_entity_poly.entity_id
_entity_poly.type
_entity_poly.pdbx_seq_one_letter_code
_entity_poly.pdbx_strand_id
1 'polypeptide(L)'
;MGDRYHWCTHLWLQGALFFRERDLEILSELGLIYDSSIFPVKLKNYGIADFPYEDALYNLPNGKQMVELPLTIMNWRDKRLPVAGGGYMRALPKFMLKRIFKKLDGEKRDVMLYMHPYEFDDRWISCSTHYPPGKGFSKPKSFVINVRWNLFRGTIYNKIKYLLQEYNFVTCLKKAEYVKAHSHSPAVLGRPQ
;
A
#
# COMPACT_ATOMS: atom_id res chain seq x y z
N MET A 1 -28.43 10.85 -8.18
CA MET A 1 -27.86 10.53 -6.85
C MET A 1 -26.65 9.66 -7.12
N GLY A 2 -25.45 10.25 -7.03
CA GLY A 2 -24.25 9.71 -7.64
C GLY A 2 -23.53 8.69 -6.76
N ASP A 3 -23.01 7.65 -7.41
CA ASP A 3 -22.08 6.68 -6.86
C ASP A 3 -20.87 7.41 -6.27
N ARG A 4 -20.63 7.19 -4.97
CA ARG A 4 -19.54 7.80 -4.20
C ARG A 4 -18.45 6.76 -3.96
N TYR A 5 -17.23 7.12 -4.37
CA TYR A 5 -15.97 6.37 -4.29
C TYR A 5 -15.65 5.77 -2.90
N HIS A 6 -14.86 4.68 -2.87
CA HIS A 6 -14.71 3.73 -1.75
C HIS A 6 -13.23 3.44 -1.41
N TRP A 7 -12.79 3.64 -0.16
CA TRP A 7 -11.36 3.55 0.23
C TRP A 7 -10.99 2.22 0.89
N CYS A 8 -9.97 1.47 0.46
CA CYS A 8 -9.57 0.23 1.16
C CYS A 8 -8.51 0.45 2.27
N THR A 9 -8.68 -0.20 3.43
CA THR A 9 -7.61 -0.45 4.41
C THR A 9 -7.30 -1.94 4.62
N HIS A 10 -6.01 -2.30 4.75
CA HIS A 10 -5.56 -3.59 5.27
C HIS A 10 -4.45 -3.44 6.33
N LEU A 11 -4.43 -4.36 7.31
CA LEU A 11 -3.45 -4.48 8.38
C LEU A 11 -2.44 -5.58 7.99
N TRP A 12 -1.15 -5.27 7.88
CA TRP A 12 -0.15 -6.17 7.30
C TRP A 12 0.92 -6.58 8.33
N LEU A 13 1.24 -7.88 8.36
CA LEU A 13 2.32 -8.48 9.16
C LEU A 13 3.56 -8.66 8.28
N GLN A 14 4.57 -7.81 8.49
CA GLN A 14 5.96 -7.85 7.98
C GLN A 14 6.29 -8.65 6.71
N GLY A 15 6.59 -7.92 5.61
CA GLY A 15 7.49 -8.39 4.54
C GLY A 15 6.90 -9.06 3.30
N ALA A 16 6.22 -8.33 2.42
CA ALA A 16 6.22 -8.63 0.98
C ALA A 16 5.77 -7.41 0.16
N LEU A 17 6.76 -6.68 -0.35
CA LEU A 17 6.57 -5.84 -1.54
C LEU A 17 7.35 -6.47 -2.72
N PHE A 18 7.68 -7.76 -2.60
CA PHE A 18 8.63 -8.49 -3.44
C PHE A 18 7.96 -9.46 -4.43
N PHE A 19 6.66 -9.27 -4.70
CA PHE A 19 5.92 -10.20 -5.53
C PHE A 19 6.10 -9.91 -7.03
N ARG A 20 6.42 -10.95 -7.78
CA ARG A 20 6.48 -10.99 -9.25
C ARG A 20 5.27 -11.75 -9.78
N GLU A 21 4.96 -11.60 -11.07
CA GLU A 21 3.82 -12.27 -11.73
C GLU A 21 3.63 -13.76 -11.39
N ARG A 22 4.73 -14.54 -11.30
CA ARG A 22 4.67 -15.97 -10.97
C ARG A 22 4.02 -16.26 -9.63
N ASP A 23 4.09 -15.31 -8.71
CA ASP A 23 3.51 -15.49 -7.40
C ASP A 23 1.99 -15.32 -7.43
N LEU A 24 1.46 -14.49 -8.34
CA LEU A 24 0.01 -14.36 -8.54
C LEU A 24 -0.61 -15.66 -9.05
N GLU A 25 0.11 -16.40 -9.89
CA GLU A 25 -0.29 -17.74 -10.33
C GLU A 25 -0.46 -18.67 -9.13
N ILE A 26 0.52 -18.70 -8.22
CA ILE A 26 0.46 -19.51 -6.99
C ILE A 26 -0.70 -19.07 -6.10
N LEU A 27 -0.91 -17.77 -5.89
CA LEU A 27 -2.01 -17.27 -5.07
C LEU A 27 -3.38 -17.68 -5.66
N SER A 28 -3.54 -17.57 -6.98
CA SER A 28 -4.74 -18.03 -7.68
C SER A 28 -4.93 -19.55 -7.61
N GLU A 29 -3.84 -20.31 -7.52
CA GLU A 29 -3.86 -21.76 -7.31
C GLU A 29 -4.36 -22.15 -5.94
N LEU A 30 -4.00 -21.37 -4.92
CA LEU A 30 -4.46 -21.51 -3.55
C LEU A 30 -5.89 -21.00 -3.32
N GLY A 31 -6.55 -20.46 -4.35
CA GLY A 31 -7.93 -19.98 -4.27
C GLY A 31 -8.07 -18.56 -3.70
N LEU A 32 -6.98 -17.80 -3.61
CA LEU A 32 -7.06 -16.37 -3.30
C LEU A 32 -7.66 -15.62 -4.48
N ILE A 33 -8.49 -14.62 -4.18
CA ILE A 33 -9.25 -13.90 -5.21
C ILE A 33 -8.69 -12.51 -5.52
N TYR A 34 -7.81 -11.98 -4.65
CA TYR A 34 -7.15 -10.70 -4.84
C TYR A 34 -5.76 -10.65 -4.18
N ASP A 35 -4.90 -9.78 -4.69
CA ASP A 35 -3.65 -9.35 -4.07
C ASP A 35 -3.60 -7.81 -3.96
N SER A 36 -2.73 -7.31 -3.08
CA SER A 36 -2.50 -5.87 -2.87
C SER A 36 -1.03 -5.58 -2.53
N SER A 37 -0.13 -6.43 -3.00
CA SER A 37 1.30 -6.37 -2.68
C SER A 37 2.11 -5.55 -3.69
N ILE A 38 1.53 -5.25 -4.86
CA ILE A 38 2.21 -4.55 -5.94
C ILE A 38 2.23 -3.04 -5.68
N PHE A 39 3.44 -2.47 -5.71
CA PHE A 39 3.62 -1.01 -5.71
C PHE A 39 4.01 -0.52 -7.10
N PRO A 40 3.16 0.28 -7.79
CA PRO A 40 3.42 0.80 -9.14
C PRO A 40 4.48 1.93 -9.18
N VAL A 41 5.59 1.75 -8.46
CA VAL A 41 6.75 2.65 -8.43
C VAL A 41 8.01 1.84 -8.13
N LYS A 42 9.13 2.14 -8.78
CA LYS A 42 10.42 1.49 -8.51
C LYS A 42 11.12 2.14 -7.32
N LEU A 43 11.30 1.38 -6.25
CA LEU A 43 12.07 1.76 -5.07
C LEU A 43 13.36 0.93 -4.99
N LYS A 44 14.27 1.31 -4.09
CA LYS A 44 15.59 0.67 -3.96
C LYS A 44 15.51 -0.86 -3.79
N ASN A 45 14.51 -1.31 -3.03
CA ASN A 45 14.40 -2.71 -2.63
C ASN A 45 13.19 -3.42 -3.26
N TYR A 46 12.25 -2.71 -3.90
CA TYR A 46 10.99 -3.30 -4.34
C TYR A 46 10.19 -2.39 -5.27
N GLY A 47 9.07 -2.89 -5.78
CA GLY A 47 8.11 -2.15 -6.59
C GLY A 47 8.41 -2.20 -8.09
N ILE A 48 7.36 -2.03 -8.89
CA ILE A 48 7.35 -2.29 -10.32
C ILE A 48 6.95 -1.00 -11.03
N ALA A 49 7.91 -0.32 -11.66
CA ALA A 49 7.69 1.01 -12.24
C ALA A 49 6.56 1.06 -13.26
N ASP A 50 6.46 0.03 -14.11
CA ASP A 50 5.56 0.03 -15.26
C ASP A 50 4.21 -0.61 -14.97
N PHE A 51 3.98 -1.12 -13.75
CA PHE A 51 2.72 -1.75 -13.37
C PHE A 51 1.55 -0.74 -13.43
N PRO A 52 0.39 -1.07 -14.02
CA PRO A 52 -0.78 -0.19 -14.00
C PRO A 52 -1.19 0.16 -12.56
N TYR A 53 -1.52 1.41 -12.27
CA TYR A 53 -1.89 1.82 -10.91
C TYR A 53 -3.41 1.75 -10.65
N GLU A 54 -4.14 1.26 -11.64
CA GLU A 54 -5.57 1.00 -11.62
C GLU A 54 -5.89 -0.38 -11.02
N ASP A 55 -6.97 -0.45 -10.25
CA ASP A 55 -7.50 -1.71 -9.77
C ASP A 55 -8.12 -2.50 -10.93
N ALA A 56 -7.70 -3.73 -11.13
CA ALA A 56 -8.21 -4.54 -12.24
C ALA A 56 -8.20 -6.04 -11.95
N LEU A 57 -9.10 -6.76 -12.63
CA LEU A 57 -9.05 -8.22 -12.75
C LEU A 57 -8.11 -8.58 -13.89
N TYR A 58 -7.13 -9.42 -13.61
CA TYR A 58 -6.13 -9.83 -14.58
C TYR A 58 -6.27 -11.31 -14.94
N ASN A 59 -6.08 -11.63 -16.22
CA ASN A 59 -5.87 -13.01 -16.67
C ASN A 59 -4.41 -13.41 -16.43
N LEU A 60 -4.22 -14.57 -15.80
CA LEU A 60 -2.92 -15.12 -15.47
C LEU A 60 -2.50 -16.20 -16.49
N PRO A 61 -1.19 -16.46 -16.66
CA PRO A 61 -0.69 -17.47 -17.59
C PRO A 61 -1.21 -18.90 -17.36
N ASN A 62 -1.54 -19.24 -16.11
CA ASN A 62 -2.13 -20.53 -15.75
C ASN A 62 -3.63 -20.64 -16.07
N GLY A 63 -4.20 -19.68 -16.81
CA GLY A 63 -5.60 -19.65 -17.22
C GLY A 63 -6.58 -19.20 -16.13
N LYS A 64 -6.07 -18.82 -14.93
CA LYS A 64 -6.88 -18.28 -13.84
C LYS A 64 -6.95 -16.76 -13.90
N GLN A 65 -7.76 -16.20 -13.00
CA GLN A 65 -7.91 -14.76 -12.86
C GLN A 65 -7.61 -14.32 -11.43
N MET A 66 -7.03 -13.14 -11.28
CA MET A 66 -6.72 -12.54 -9.99
C MET A 66 -6.98 -11.05 -10.02
N VAL A 67 -7.64 -10.52 -8.98
CA VAL A 67 -7.78 -9.08 -8.81
C VAL A 67 -6.49 -8.51 -8.21
N GLU A 68 -6.01 -7.41 -8.76
CA GLU A 68 -4.95 -6.63 -8.14
C GLU A 68 -5.47 -5.28 -7.68
N LEU A 69 -5.07 -4.90 -6.47
CA LEU A 69 -5.36 -3.62 -5.84
C LEU A 69 -4.04 -2.90 -5.52
N PRO A 70 -3.44 -2.20 -6.51
CA PRO A 70 -2.11 -1.64 -6.37
C PRO A 70 -2.03 -0.57 -5.28
N LEU A 71 -0.88 -0.47 -4.62
CA LEU A 71 -0.66 0.60 -3.65
C LEU A 71 -0.73 1.99 -4.30
N THR A 72 -1.40 2.91 -3.63
CA THR A 72 -1.69 4.22 -4.22
C THR A 72 -0.43 5.06 -4.43
N ILE A 73 -0.33 5.55 -5.67
CA ILE A 73 0.61 6.56 -6.13
C ILE A 73 -0.13 7.82 -6.59
N MET A 74 0.53 8.96 -6.46
CA MET A 74 0.12 10.22 -7.07
C MET A 74 1.02 10.53 -8.26
N ASN A 75 0.42 10.85 -9.40
CA ASN A 75 1.16 11.35 -10.55
C ASN A 75 1.46 12.85 -10.39
N TRP A 76 2.74 13.22 -10.46
CA TRP A 76 3.19 14.61 -10.45
C TRP A 76 4.35 14.82 -11.42
N ARG A 77 4.14 15.65 -12.45
CA ARG A 77 5.14 16.00 -13.48
C ARG A 77 5.87 14.76 -14.01
N ASP A 78 5.08 13.81 -14.52
CA ASP A 78 5.53 12.53 -15.09
C ASP A 78 6.22 11.57 -14.11
N LYS A 79 6.17 11.87 -12.81
CA LYS A 79 6.70 11.00 -11.74
C LYS A 79 5.57 10.40 -10.93
N ARG A 80 5.68 9.10 -10.68
CA ARG A 80 4.82 8.37 -9.73
C ARG A 80 5.38 8.56 -8.33
N LEU A 81 4.66 9.30 -7.51
CA LEU A 81 5.03 9.56 -6.13
C LEU A 81 4.28 8.61 -5.19
N PRO A 82 4.98 7.86 -4.33
CA PRO A 82 4.34 7.00 -3.35
C PRO A 82 3.61 7.82 -2.29
N VAL A 83 2.35 7.49 -2.04
CA VAL A 83 1.52 8.17 -1.02
C VAL A 83 0.88 7.19 -0.03
N ALA A 84 0.73 5.93 -0.43
CA ALA A 84 0.28 4.83 0.42
C ALA A 84 1.45 4.26 1.25
N GLY A 85 1.40 4.40 2.58
CA GLY A 85 2.35 3.76 3.49
C GLY A 85 2.61 4.54 4.78
N GLY A 86 2.82 3.84 5.90
CA GLY A 86 3.11 4.45 7.20
C GLY A 86 4.27 5.44 7.18
N GLY A 87 5.36 5.12 6.47
CA GLY A 87 6.50 6.03 6.28
C GLY A 87 6.14 7.33 5.57
N TYR A 88 5.35 7.26 4.48
CA TYR A 88 4.91 8.43 3.73
C TYR A 88 3.89 9.25 4.52
N MET A 89 2.95 8.58 5.19
CA MET A 89 1.97 9.20 6.07
C MET A 89 2.63 9.94 7.23
N ARG A 90 3.75 9.45 7.78
CA ARG A 90 4.54 10.17 8.79
C ARG A 90 5.22 11.40 8.20
N ALA A 91 5.93 11.24 7.09
CA ALA A 91 6.72 12.30 6.47
C ALA A 91 5.88 13.46 5.93
N LEU A 92 4.70 13.16 5.38
CA LEU A 92 3.83 14.17 4.75
C LEU A 92 3.02 14.94 5.81
N PRO A 93 3.08 16.28 5.84
CA PRO A 93 2.19 17.08 6.67
C PRO A 93 0.72 16.90 6.29
N LYS A 94 -0.18 17.08 7.26
CA LYS A 94 -1.63 16.88 7.07
C LYS A 94 -2.19 17.66 5.88
N PHE A 95 -1.78 18.91 5.68
CA PHE A 95 -2.29 19.73 4.57
C PHE A 95 -1.89 19.18 3.19
N MET A 96 -0.72 18.53 3.07
CA MET A 96 -0.32 17.89 1.81
C MET A 96 -1.17 16.65 1.57
N LEU A 97 -1.38 15.81 2.58
CA LEU A 97 -2.26 14.63 2.48
C LEU A 97 -3.67 15.03 2.01
N LYS A 98 -4.24 16.10 2.58
CA LYS A 98 -5.53 16.64 2.13
C LYS A 98 -5.53 16.98 0.63
N ARG A 99 -4.50 17.68 0.16
CA ARG A 99 -4.39 18.07 -1.26
C ARG A 99 -4.24 16.86 -2.17
N ILE A 100 -3.42 15.90 -1.78
CA ILE A 100 -3.21 14.65 -2.52
C ILE A 100 -4.53 13.88 -2.63
N PHE A 101 -5.25 13.70 -1.52
CA PHE A 101 -6.47 12.90 -1.52
C PHE A 101 -7.61 13.58 -2.25
N LYS A 102 -7.74 14.90 -2.12
CA LYS A 102 -8.70 15.67 -2.93
C LYS A 102 -8.38 15.60 -4.43
N LYS A 103 -7.11 15.57 -4.81
CA LYS A 103 -6.70 15.38 -6.21
C LYS A 103 -7.11 13.99 -6.70
N LEU A 104 -6.80 12.94 -5.95
CA LEU A 104 -7.13 11.55 -6.31
C LEU A 104 -8.65 11.31 -6.38
N ASP A 105 -9.41 11.93 -5.47
CA ASP A 105 -10.88 11.92 -5.49
C ASP A 105 -11.42 12.61 -6.77
N GLY A 106 -10.84 13.75 -7.17
CA GLY A 106 -11.17 14.40 -8.45
C GLY A 106 -10.80 13.56 -9.69
N GLU A 107 -9.80 12.69 -9.57
CA GLU A 107 -9.43 11.69 -10.58
C GLU A 107 -10.30 10.42 -10.51
N LYS A 108 -11.28 10.36 -9.61
CA LYS A 108 -12.16 9.21 -9.38
C LYS A 108 -11.40 7.94 -8.98
N ARG A 109 -10.26 8.12 -8.30
CA ARG A 109 -9.39 7.04 -7.85
C ARG A 109 -9.57 6.80 -6.36
N ASP A 110 -9.90 5.55 -6.05
CA ASP A 110 -9.85 5.07 -4.68
C ASP A 110 -8.41 5.02 -4.18
N VAL A 111 -8.22 5.17 -2.87
CA VAL A 111 -6.90 5.13 -2.25
C VAL A 111 -6.81 3.94 -1.31
N MET A 112 -5.78 3.16 -1.55
CA MET A 112 -5.32 2.07 -0.71
C MET A 112 -4.38 2.63 0.37
N LEU A 113 -4.74 2.47 1.63
CA LEU A 113 -3.89 2.86 2.75
C LEU A 113 -3.33 1.65 3.47
N TYR A 114 -2.01 1.65 3.63
CA TYR A 114 -1.28 0.63 4.35
C TYR A 114 -0.43 1.24 5.48
N MET A 115 -0.57 0.69 6.69
CA MET A 115 0.22 1.08 7.85
C MET A 115 0.57 -0.14 8.72
N HIS A 116 1.67 -0.03 9.45
CA HIS A 116 2.03 -1.05 10.43
C HIS A 116 1.32 -0.74 11.76
N PRO A 117 1.00 -1.76 12.58
CA PRO A 117 0.39 -1.55 13.90
C PRO A 117 1.19 -0.58 14.79
N TYR A 118 2.52 -0.64 14.70
CA TYR A 118 3.39 0.24 15.49
C TYR A 118 3.28 1.73 15.10
N GLU A 119 2.75 2.07 13.92
CA GLU A 119 2.57 3.47 13.49
C GLU A 119 1.49 4.20 14.30
N PHE A 120 0.59 3.44 14.92
CA PHE A 120 -0.50 3.97 15.75
C PHE A 120 -0.12 4.12 17.22
N ASP A 121 0.96 3.46 17.65
CA ASP A 121 1.47 3.55 19.01
C ASP A 121 2.42 4.75 19.10
N ASP A 122 2.23 5.65 20.05
CA ASP A 122 3.13 6.79 20.25
C ASP A 122 4.31 6.45 21.18
N ARG A 123 4.28 5.31 21.90
CA ARG A 123 5.33 4.87 22.82
C ARG A 123 6.63 4.55 22.12
N TRP A 124 7.75 5.00 22.69
CA TRP A 124 9.06 4.81 22.08
C TRP A 124 9.37 3.34 21.77
N ILE A 125 9.76 3.07 20.52
CA ILE A 125 10.17 1.72 20.08
C ILE A 125 11.68 1.72 19.89
N SER A 126 12.33 0.70 20.45
CA SER A 126 13.74 0.43 20.19
C SER A 126 13.90 -0.90 19.46
N CYS A 127 14.70 -0.93 18.41
CA CYS A 127 15.13 -2.18 17.79
C CYS A 127 16.09 -2.97 18.69
N SER A 128 16.60 -2.39 19.79
CA SER A 128 17.56 -3.03 20.68
C SER A 128 16.94 -3.87 21.81
N THR A 129 15.63 -3.76 22.06
CA THR A 129 14.98 -4.35 23.25
C THR A 129 14.82 -5.87 23.20
N HIS A 130 14.89 -6.49 22.02
CA HIS A 130 14.65 -7.92 21.83
C HIS A 130 15.78 -8.62 21.06
N TYR A 131 17.03 -8.22 21.31
CA TYR A 131 18.16 -8.90 20.69
C TYR A 131 18.38 -10.28 21.32
N PRO A 132 18.63 -11.33 20.51
CA PRO A 132 18.93 -12.66 21.03
C PRO A 132 20.17 -12.61 21.95
N PRO A 133 20.16 -13.36 23.07
CA PRO A 133 21.27 -13.41 24.00
C PRO A 133 22.58 -13.74 23.28
N GLY A 134 23.67 -13.05 23.64
CA GLY A 134 25.00 -13.29 23.05
C GLY A 134 25.21 -12.72 21.64
N LYS A 135 24.23 -12.04 21.04
CA LYS A 135 24.39 -11.34 19.75
C LYS A 135 24.59 -9.84 19.98
N GLY A 136 25.75 -9.33 19.57
CA GLY A 136 26.01 -7.89 19.52
C GLY A 136 25.25 -7.21 18.39
N PHE A 137 24.93 -5.93 18.55
CA PHE A 137 24.37 -5.09 17.51
C PHE A 137 25.15 -3.79 17.39
N SER A 138 25.14 -3.22 16.18
CA SER A 138 25.79 -1.95 15.92
C SER A 138 24.97 -0.81 16.54
N LYS A 139 25.46 -0.25 17.65
CA LYS A 139 24.87 0.93 18.33
C LYS A 139 24.51 2.08 17.35
N PRO A 140 25.39 2.50 16.42
CA PRO A 140 25.02 3.57 15.49
C PRO A 140 23.91 3.15 14.52
N LYS A 141 23.92 1.92 14.00
CA LYS A 141 22.82 1.43 13.14
C LYS A 141 21.50 1.38 13.90
N SER A 142 21.50 0.89 15.14
CA SER A 142 20.31 0.84 15.99
C SER A 142 19.78 2.22 16.33
N PHE A 143 20.67 3.18 16.62
CA PHE A 143 20.27 4.57 16.83
C PHE A 143 19.56 5.15 15.60
N VAL A 144 20.14 5.00 14.41
CA VAL A 144 19.54 5.48 13.15
C VAL A 144 18.18 4.82 12.89
N ILE A 145 18.06 3.51 13.10
CA ILE A 145 16.80 2.78 12.94
C ILE A 145 15.75 3.30 13.92
N ASN A 146 16.12 3.47 15.19
CA ASN A 146 15.22 3.98 16.23
C ASN A 146 14.74 5.39 15.91
N VAL A 147 15.64 6.30 15.51
CA VAL A 147 15.24 7.64 15.06
C VAL A 147 14.25 7.53 13.91
N ARG A 148 14.56 6.74 12.88
CA ARG A 148 13.68 6.57 11.71
C ARG A 148 12.30 6.01 12.05
N TRP A 149 12.22 5.10 13.02
CA TRP A 149 10.95 4.47 13.43
C TRP A 149 10.08 5.34 14.33
N ASN A 150 10.67 6.26 15.09
CA ASN A 150 9.93 7.13 16.01
C ASN A 150 9.66 8.53 15.42
N LEU A 151 10.41 8.96 14.40
CA LEU A 151 10.27 10.28 13.80
C LEU A 151 8.84 10.51 13.25
N PHE A 152 8.18 11.57 13.72
CA PHE A 152 6.83 12.00 13.33
C PHE A 152 5.70 10.99 13.52
N ARG A 153 5.91 9.91 14.28
CA ARG A 153 4.89 8.89 14.50
C ARG A 153 3.68 9.42 15.27
N GLY A 154 3.89 10.31 16.25
CA GLY A 154 2.81 10.99 16.98
C GLY A 154 1.89 11.85 16.09
N THR A 155 2.27 12.14 14.84
CA THR A 155 1.40 12.86 13.89
C THR A 155 0.33 11.98 13.26
N ILE A 156 0.49 10.65 13.30
CA ILE A 156 -0.39 9.69 12.62
C ILE A 156 -1.81 9.75 13.19
N TYR A 157 -1.97 9.79 14.51
CA TYR A 157 -3.28 9.80 15.16
C TYR A 157 -4.21 10.88 14.58
N ASN A 158 -3.74 12.13 14.54
CA ASN A 158 -4.52 13.27 14.03
C ASN A 158 -4.79 13.22 12.53
N LYS A 159 -3.94 12.52 11.77
CA LYS A 159 -4.13 12.28 10.33
C LYS A 159 -5.20 11.21 10.12
N ILE A 160 -5.12 10.09 10.82
CA ILE A 160 -6.10 8.99 10.70
C ILE A 160 -7.48 9.41 11.21
N LYS A 161 -7.55 10.10 12.35
CA LYS A 161 -8.81 10.68 12.84
C LYS A 161 -9.48 11.55 11.78
N TYR A 162 -8.70 12.40 11.11
CA TYR A 162 -9.21 13.21 10.00
C TYR A 162 -9.70 12.36 8.83
N LEU A 163 -8.95 11.34 8.41
CA LEU A 163 -9.36 10.49 7.30
C LEU A 163 -10.67 9.74 7.58
N LEU A 164 -10.79 9.17 8.78
CA LEU A 164 -11.98 8.44 9.21
C LEU A 164 -13.23 9.32 9.32
N GLN A 165 -13.07 10.64 9.51
CA GLN A 165 -14.18 11.59 9.59
C GLN A 165 -14.66 12.07 8.21
N GLU A 166 -13.80 12.04 7.21
CA GLU A 166 -14.03 12.76 5.93
C GLU A 166 -14.25 11.82 4.76
N TYR A 167 -13.81 10.55 4.88
CA TYR A 167 -13.83 9.57 3.81
C TYR A 167 -14.48 8.26 4.26
N ASN A 168 -15.05 7.54 3.29
CA ASN A 168 -15.67 6.24 3.51
C ASN A 168 -14.66 5.11 3.32
N PHE A 169 -14.59 4.19 4.28
CA PHE A 169 -13.71 3.04 4.22
C PHE A 169 -14.48 1.76 3.86
N VAL A 170 -13.86 0.94 3.04
CA VAL A 170 -14.25 -0.40 2.64
C VAL A 170 -13.10 -1.37 2.89
N THR A 171 -13.39 -2.67 2.85
CA THR A 171 -12.37 -3.70 2.93
C THR A 171 -11.83 -4.03 1.54
N CYS A 172 -10.64 -4.61 1.48
CA CYS A 172 -10.03 -4.94 0.20
C CYS A 172 -10.79 -6.08 -0.47
N LEU A 173 -11.38 -6.96 0.34
CA LEU A 173 -12.31 -7.96 -0.14
C LEU A 173 -13.50 -7.33 -0.89
N LYS A 174 -14.21 -6.37 -0.27
CA LYS A 174 -15.35 -5.69 -0.92
C LYS A 174 -14.92 -4.97 -2.20
N LYS A 175 -13.76 -4.30 -2.16
CA LYS A 175 -13.21 -3.62 -3.34
C LYS A 175 -12.85 -4.63 -4.44
N ALA A 176 -12.24 -5.75 -4.08
CA ALA A 176 -11.89 -6.79 -5.03
C ALA A 176 -13.11 -7.44 -5.68
N GLU A 177 -14.16 -7.72 -4.91
CA GLU A 177 -15.44 -8.22 -5.42
C GLU A 177 -16.06 -7.23 -6.42
N TYR A 178 -16.03 -5.93 -6.10
CA TYR A 178 -16.47 -4.89 -7.03
C TYR A 178 -15.64 -4.87 -8.32
N VAL A 179 -14.32 -4.89 -8.21
CA VAL A 179 -13.40 -4.88 -9.36
C VAL A 179 -13.61 -6.10 -10.25
N LYS A 180 -13.74 -7.29 -9.66
CA LYS A 180 -14.01 -8.53 -10.38
C LYS A 180 -15.29 -8.47 -11.23
N ALA A 181 -16.29 -7.71 -10.80
CA ALA A 181 -17.56 -7.57 -11.51
C ALA A 181 -17.57 -6.43 -12.55
N HIS A 182 -16.66 -5.44 -12.47
CA HIS A 182 -16.76 -4.19 -13.24
C HIS A 182 -15.50 -3.80 -14.01
N SER A 183 -14.38 -4.51 -13.84
CA SER A 183 -13.11 -4.18 -14.47
C SER A 183 -12.44 -5.45 -14.98
N HIS A 184 -11.79 -5.34 -16.13
CA HIS A 184 -11.03 -6.42 -16.71
C HIS A 184 -9.81 -5.87 -17.46
N SER A 185 -8.64 -6.44 -17.19
CA SER A 185 -7.39 -6.11 -17.86
C SER A 185 -6.85 -7.34 -18.59
N PRO A 186 -6.46 -7.21 -19.88
CA PRO A 186 -6.12 -8.34 -20.72
C PRO A 186 -4.82 -9.06 -20.33
N ALA A 187 -3.89 -8.40 -19.62
CA ALA A 187 -2.63 -9.02 -19.20
C ALA A 187 -2.01 -8.31 -17.99
N VAL A 188 -1.44 -9.09 -17.06
CA VAL A 188 -0.46 -8.56 -16.12
C VAL A 188 0.81 -8.32 -16.92
N LEU A 189 1.25 -7.06 -16.98
CA LEU A 189 2.56 -6.61 -17.50
C LEU A 189 3.28 -7.48 -18.55
N GLY A 190 3.43 -6.96 -19.77
CA GLY A 190 4.56 -7.34 -20.63
C GLY A 190 4.50 -8.70 -21.33
N ARG A 191 3.37 -9.42 -21.30
CA ARG A 191 3.11 -10.51 -22.26
C ARG A 191 2.15 -10.04 -23.36
N PRO A 192 2.55 -10.08 -24.64
CA PRO A 192 1.59 -10.02 -25.73
C PRO A 192 0.66 -11.24 -25.65
N GLN A 193 -0.59 -11.05 -26.08
CA GLN A 193 -1.56 -12.13 -26.27
C GLN A 193 -1.09 -13.11 -27.36
#